data_AF-A0A7X9D9P6-F1
#
_entry.id   AF-A0A7X9D9P6-F1
#
_cell.length_a   1.000
_cell.length_b   1.000
_cell.length_c   1.000
_cell.angle_alpha   90.00
_cell.angle_beta   90.00
_cell.angle_gamma   90.00
#
_symmetry.space_group_name_H-M   'P 1'
#
loop_
_entity.id
_entity.type
_entity.pdbx_description
1 polymer ?
#
loop_
_entity_poly.entity_id
_entity_poly.type
_entity_poly.pdbx_seq_one_letter_code
_entity_poly.pdbx_strand_id
1 'polypeptide(L)'
;MSWKTQMVDKKWGKRSNIFFLFLIATALLFGFFHLEQLVYCEQLQLFQGNLKGILEKLLIPGGISIFLGEFFVQFFKFRVGALVVIVGSLGILLYFSYNVFSRIVNKNIALLFSLIPSIGYSLLFLNNFFYFSGIIAFIFSVVSIGIYIRIDDIKKRRLVAFLLIPVIYWVGGGAVFVFSLSAFLYEVLMDNESSDIEKWLFSLIYLLLSILIPLVVRYTVFYGN
;
A
#
# COMPACT_ATOMS: atom_id res chain seq x y z
N MET A 1 -14.62 -37.64 8.79
CA MET A 1 -13.84 -36.39 8.62
C MET A 1 -12.66 -36.72 7.71
N SER A 2 -12.60 -36.16 6.50
CA SER A 2 -11.81 -36.66 5.37
C SER A 2 -10.34 -36.23 5.40
N TRP A 3 -9.41 -37.08 4.95
CA TRP A 3 -7.96 -36.80 4.86
C TRP A 3 -7.61 -35.50 4.10
N LYS A 4 -8.47 -35.06 3.17
CA LYS A 4 -8.30 -33.78 2.46
C LYS A 4 -8.42 -32.55 3.38
N THR A 5 -9.31 -32.59 4.38
CA THR A 5 -9.50 -31.47 5.31
C THR A 5 -8.28 -31.29 6.21
N GLN A 6 -7.74 -32.39 6.76
CA GLN A 6 -6.53 -32.36 7.60
C GLN A 6 -5.29 -31.79 6.87
N MET A 7 -5.15 -32.08 5.58
CA MET A 7 -4.04 -31.57 4.76
C MET A 7 -4.18 -30.07 4.42
N VAL A 8 -5.40 -29.59 4.23
CA VAL A 8 -5.68 -28.16 4.01
C VAL A 8 -5.43 -27.36 5.28
N ASP A 9 -5.88 -27.86 6.43
CA ASP A 9 -5.70 -27.21 7.74
C ASP A 9 -4.22 -27.12 8.11
N LYS A 10 -3.44 -28.19 7.86
CA LYS A 10 -1.98 -28.19 8.11
C LYS A 10 -1.23 -27.18 7.24
N LYS A 11 -1.65 -26.98 5.99
CA LYS A 11 -1.04 -25.97 5.08
C LYS A 11 -1.40 -24.54 5.48
N TRP A 12 -2.61 -24.30 5.98
CA TRP A 12 -3.01 -23.01 6.53
C TRP A 12 -2.24 -22.68 7.81
N GLY A 13 -2.11 -23.63 8.73
CA GLY A 13 -1.31 -23.47 9.96
C GLY A 13 0.14 -23.06 9.67
N LYS A 14 0.80 -23.72 8.72
CA LYS A 14 2.18 -23.37 8.34
C LYS A 14 2.33 -21.95 7.77
N ARG A 15 1.35 -21.47 6.99
CA ARG A 15 1.36 -20.11 6.43
C ARG A 15 1.15 -19.06 7.51
N SER A 16 0.16 -19.30 8.38
CA SER A 16 -0.11 -18.43 9.52
C SER A 16 1.13 -18.26 10.40
N ASN A 17 1.90 -19.33 10.60
CA ASN A 17 3.15 -19.27 11.36
C ASN A 17 4.16 -18.30 10.74
N ILE A 18 4.29 -18.26 9.42
CA ILE A 18 5.23 -17.33 8.75
C ILE A 18 4.78 -15.88 8.92
N PHE A 19 3.47 -15.60 8.84
CA PHE A 19 2.94 -14.26 9.15
C PHE A 19 3.30 -13.84 10.57
N PHE A 20 3.01 -14.70 11.55
CA PHE A 20 3.32 -14.40 12.96
C PHE A 20 4.82 -14.27 13.22
N LEU A 21 5.65 -15.12 12.61
CA LEU A 21 7.10 -15.02 12.71
C LEU A 21 7.61 -13.68 12.17
N PHE A 22 7.09 -13.22 11.02
CA PHE A 22 7.42 -11.90 10.49
C PHE A 22 7.01 -10.79 11.47
N LEU A 23 5.78 -10.82 12.00
CA LEU A 23 5.31 -9.81 12.95
C LEU A 23 6.13 -9.79 14.25
N ILE A 24 6.48 -10.97 14.78
CA ILE A 24 7.33 -11.10 15.97
C ILE A 24 8.73 -10.57 15.67
N ALA A 25 9.34 -10.97 14.56
CA ALA A 25 10.67 -10.48 14.16
C ALA A 25 10.69 -8.96 14.04
N THR A 26 9.64 -8.38 13.45
CA THR A 26 9.50 -6.93 13.31
C THR A 26 9.28 -6.23 14.66
N ALA A 27 8.47 -6.82 15.53
CA ALA A 27 8.28 -6.33 16.90
C ALA A 27 9.58 -6.36 17.70
N LEU A 28 10.42 -7.40 17.54
CA LEU A 28 11.72 -7.48 18.19
C LEU A 28 12.70 -6.45 17.62
N LEU A 29 12.75 -6.30 16.29
CA LEU A 29 13.61 -5.34 15.62
C LEU A 29 13.34 -3.92 16.11
N PHE A 30 12.08 -3.48 16.05
CA PHE A 30 11.72 -2.13 16.46
C PHE A 30 11.62 -1.97 17.99
N GLY A 31 11.25 -3.02 18.71
CA GLY A 31 11.09 -2.98 20.17
C GLY A 31 12.42 -2.86 20.91
N PHE A 32 13.46 -3.55 20.43
CA PHE A 32 14.76 -3.57 21.11
C PHE A 32 15.79 -2.65 20.47
N PHE A 33 15.82 -2.51 19.15
CA PHE A 33 16.92 -1.82 18.46
C PHE A 33 16.56 -0.42 17.97
N HIS A 34 15.30 -0.17 17.60
CA HIS A 34 14.90 1.08 16.94
C HIS A 34 13.78 1.84 17.65
N LEU A 35 13.48 1.53 18.91
CA LEU A 35 12.34 2.11 19.61
C LEU A 35 12.45 3.63 19.79
N GLU A 36 13.63 4.10 20.21
CA GLU A 36 13.90 5.53 20.41
C GLU A 36 13.83 6.31 19.08
N GLN A 37 14.19 5.65 17.98
CA GLN A 37 14.07 6.20 16.63
C GLN A 37 12.61 6.51 16.28
N LEU A 38 11.70 5.61 16.64
CA LEU A 38 10.27 5.81 16.38
C LEU A 38 9.70 6.94 17.22
N VAL A 39 10.10 7.04 18.49
CA VAL A 39 9.70 8.15 19.36
C VAL A 39 10.22 9.47 18.79
N TYR A 40 11.42 9.49 18.21
CA TYR A 40 11.96 10.67 17.53
C TYR A 40 11.15 11.09 16.29
N CYS A 41 10.64 10.13 15.50
CA CYS A 41 9.78 10.43 14.35
C CYS A 41 8.49 11.20 14.74
N GLU A 42 7.96 10.99 15.95
CA GLU A 42 6.81 11.75 16.47
C GLU A 42 7.10 13.24 16.59
N GLN A 43 8.29 13.58 17.10
CA GLN A 43 8.70 14.95 17.31
C GLN A 43 8.86 15.72 15.99
N LEU A 44 9.11 15.00 14.89
CA LEU A 44 9.23 15.58 13.54
C LEU A 44 7.87 15.77 12.85
N GLN A 45 6.84 15.02 13.23
CA GLN A 45 5.56 14.94 12.52
C GLN A 45 4.39 15.22 13.48
N LEU A 46 4.20 16.50 13.80
CA LEU A 46 3.14 16.94 14.70
C LEU A 46 1.76 16.85 14.03
N PHE A 47 0.90 16.02 14.62
CA PHE A 47 -0.51 15.94 14.23
C PHE A 47 -1.26 17.24 14.55
N GLN A 48 -1.83 17.85 13.51
CA GLN A 48 -2.67 19.03 13.66
C GLN A 48 -4.15 18.64 13.56
N GLY A 49 -4.78 18.36 14.70
CA GLY A 49 -6.21 17.98 14.79
C GLY A 49 -7.23 19.12 14.59
N ASN A 50 -6.78 20.28 14.14
CA ASN A 50 -7.61 21.46 13.86
C ASN A 50 -8.29 21.32 12.50
N LEU A 51 -9.59 21.63 12.41
CA LEU A 51 -10.40 21.54 11.18
C LEU A 51 -9.77 22.28 9.98
N LYS A 52 -9.21 23.47 10.18
CA LYS A 52 -8.49 24.23 9.15
C LYS A 52 -7.27 23.45 8.63
N GLY A 53 -6.43 22.93 9.53
CA GLY A 53 -5.24 22.15 9.16
C GLY A 53 -5.58 20.82 8.47
N ILE A 54 -6.70 20.20 8.86
CA ILE A 54 -7.22 19.01 8.19
C ILE A 54 -7.66 19.35 6.76
N LEU A 55 -8.46 20.40 6.58
CA LEU A 55 -8.91 20.82 5.26
C LEU A 55 -7.75 21.21 4.35
N GLU A 56 -6.77 21.96 4.85
CA GLU A 56 -5.56 22.33 4.09
C GLU A 56 -4.82 21.10 3.57
N LYS A 57 -4.71 20.03 4.38
CA LYS A 57 -4.11 18.76 3.94
C LYS A 57 -4.96 18.07 2.88
N LEU A 58 -6.27 17.95 3.10
CA LEU A 58 -7.17 17.26 2.17
C LEU A 58 -7.27 17.95 0.79
N LEU A 59 -6.88 19.21 0.67
CA LEU A 59 -6.82 19.95 -0.59
C LEU A 59 -5.57 19.65 -1.43
N ILE A 60 -4.57 18.97 -0.86
CA ILE A 60 -3.30 18.67 -1.52
C ILE A 60 -3.28 17.18 -1.91
N PRO A 61 -2.70 16.80 -3.07
CA PRO A 61 -2.51 15.40 -3.42
C PRO A 61 -1.68 14.64 -2.39
N GLY A 62 -2.14 13.45 -2.00
CA GLY A 62 -1.56 12.68 -0.89
C GLY A 62 -2.00 13.16 0.49
N GLY A 63 -2.88 14.15 0.57
CA GLY A 63 -3.34 14.76 1.81
C GLY A 63 -3.93 13.78 2.82
N ILE A 64 -4.69 12.79 2.34
CA ILE A 64 -5.32 11.78 3.20
C ILE A 64 -4.25 10.89 3.84
N SER A 65 -3.27 10.41 3.08
CA SER A 65 -2.19 9.59 3.65
C SER A 65 -1.30 10.39 4.59
N ILE A 66 -1.08 11.68 4.33
CA ILE A 66 -0.37 12.59 5.25
C ILE A 66 -1.14 12.74 6.56
N PHE A 67 -2.42 13.09 6.48
CA PHE A 67 -3.28 13.25 7.66
C PHE A 67 -3.33 11.99 8.51
N LEU A 68 -3.60 10.84 7.89
CA LEU A 68 -3.61 9.56 8.60
C LEU A 68 -2.22 9.21 9.13
N GLY A 69 -1.16 9.57 8.39
CA GLY A 69 0.23 9.36 8.78
C GLY A 69 0.54 10.02 10.11
N GLU A 70 0.30 11.32 10.19
CA GLU A 70 0.47 12.10 11.41
C GLU A 70 -0.47 11.62 12.53
N PHE A 71 -1.72 11.27 12.21
CA PHE A 71 -2.65 10.72 13.19
C PHE A 71 -2.11 9.44 13.82
N PHE A 72 -1.50 8.54 13.05
CA PHE A 72 -0.91 7.32 13.61
C PHE A 72 0.40 7.58 14.35
N VAL A 73 1.20 8.53 13.87
CA VAL A 73 2.46 8.91 14.51
C VAL A 73 2.24 9.56 15.89
N GLN A 74 1.08 10.15 16.19
CA GLN A 74 0.78 10.64 17.55
C GLN A 74 0.91 9.55 18.63
N PHE A 75 0.70 8.28 18.27
CA PHE A 75 0.83 7.16 19.20
C PHE A 75 2.29 6.77 19.45
N PHE A 76 3.24 7.29 18.65
CA PHE A 76 4.67 7.02 18.83
C PHE A 76 5.23 7.69 20.08
N LYS A 77 4.52 8.66 20.66
CA LYS A 77 4.76 9.19 22.01
C LYS A 77 4.84 8.10 23.08
N PHE A 78 4.08 7.01 22.89
CA PHE A 78 4.13 5.84 23.76
C PHE A 78 4.89 4.72 23.06
N ARG A 79 5.91 4.17 23.71
CA ARG A 79 6.72 3.05 23.21
C ARG A 79 5.89 1.88 22.67
N VAL A 80 4.89 1.44 23.44
CA VAL A 80 3.97 0.36 23.02
C VAL A 80 3.08 0.80 21.87
N GLY A 81 2.62 2.06 21.86
CA GLY A 81 1.84 2.63 20.76
C GLY A 81 2.60 2.63 19.44
N ALA A 82 3.87 3.05 19.46
CA ALA A 82 4.77 3.00 18.30
C ALA A 82 4.87 1.59 17.71
N LEU A 83 5.10 0.60 18.57
CA LEU A 83 5.23 -0.80 18.15
C LEU A 83 3.92 -1.35 17.57
N VAL A 84 2.79 -1.09 18.21
CA VAL A 84 1.48 -1.53 17.73
C VAL A 84 1.19 -0.95 16.35
N VAL A 85 1.46 0.34 16.14
CA VAL A 85 1.19 1.01 14.86
C VAL A 85 2.10 0.49 13.75
N ILE A 86 3.40 0.30 13.99
CA ILE A 86 4.33 -0.19 12.96
C ILE A 86 4.09 -1.65 12.65
N VAL A 87 4.04 -2.52 13.66
CA VAL A 87 3.80 -3.95 13.46
C VAL A 87 2.41 -4.17 12.85
N GLY A 88 1.41 -3.41 13.32
CA GLY A 88 0.05 -3.44 12.78
C GLY A 88 -0.01 -3.01 11.32
N SER A 89 0.58 -1.87 10.95
CA SER A 89 0.58 -1.40 9.56
C SER A 89 1.35 -2.33 8.61
N LEU A 90 2.49 -2.87 9.03
CA LEU A 90 3.22 -3.88 8.26
C LEU A 90 2.45 -5.20 8.13
N GLY A 91 1.71 -5.60 9.17
CA GLY A 91 0.81 -6.76 9.11
C GLY A 91 -0.37 -6.55 8.16
N ILE A 92 -0.98 -5.36 8.18
CA ILE A 92 -2.04 -4.97 7.24
C ILE A 92 -1.50 -4.98 5.81
N LEU A 93 -0.31 -4.43 5.59
CA LEU A 93 0.35 -4.43 4.29
C LEU A 93 0.61 -5.86 3.80
N LEU A 94 1.15 -6.71 4.67
CA LEU A 94 1.41 -8.12 4.37
C LEU A 94 0.12 -8.84 3.98
N TYR A 95 -0.96 -8.64 4.75
CA TYR A 95 -2.27 -9.24 4.51
C TYR A 95 -2.87 -8.82 3.15
N PHE A 96 -2.90 -7.52 2.86
CA PHE A 96 -3.44 -7.05 1.58
C PHE A 96 -2.58 -7.46 0.39
N SER A 97 -1.25 -7.42 0.54
CA SER A 97 -0.33 -7.90 -0.50
C SER A 97 -0.53 -9.39 -0.77
N TYR A 98 -0.70 -10.20 0.28
CA TYR A 98 -1.01 -11.63 0.15
C TYR A 98 -2.32 -11.87 -0.59
N ASN A 99 -3.36 -11.10 -0.26
CA ASN A 99 -4.65 -11.20 -0.95
C ASN A 99 -4.55 -10.89 -2.45
N VAL A 100 -3.72 -9.93 -2.83
CA VAL A 100 -3.43 -9.61 -4.24
C VAL A 100 -2.68 -10.76 -4.90
N PHE A 101 -1.53 -11.16 -4.37
CA PHE A 101 -0.70 -12.19 -5.01
C PHE A 101 -1.36 -13.57 -5.04
N SER A 102 -2.18 -13.92 -4.04
CA SER A 102 -2.87 -15.21 -4.00
C SER A 102 -3.93 -15.39 -5.09
N ARG A 103 -4.30 -14.30 -5.79
CA ARG A 103 -5.15 -14.33 -6.99
C ARG A 103 -4.38 -14.59 -8.27
N ILE A 104 -3.08 -14.31 -8.28
CA ILE A 104 -2.23 -14.37 -9.48
C ILE A 104 -1.40 -15.65 -9.48
N VAL A 105 -0.85 -16.01 -8.33
CA VAL A 105 0.07 -17.16 -8.17
C VAL A 105 -0.41 -18.11 -7.07
N ASN A 106 0.24 -19.27 -6.97
CA ASN A 106 -0.08 -20.22 -5.93
C ASN A 106 0.10 -19.60 -4.52
N LYS A 107 -0.64 -20.12 -3.54
CA LYS A 107 -0.67 -19.55 -2.18
C LYS A 107 0.68 -19.53 -1.43
N ASN A 108 1.66 -20.35 -1.84
CA ASN A 108 2.97 -20.38 -1.19
C ASN A 108 3.90 -19.31 -1.77
N ILE A 109 3.92 -19.15 -3.10
CA ILE A 109 4.64 -18.09 -3.80
C ILE A 109 4.02 -16.74 -3.46
N ALA A 110 2.69 -16.66 -3.38
CA ALA A 110 1.97 -15.45 -2.96
C ALA A 110 2.43 -14.95 -1.59
N LEU A 111 2.68 -15.86 -0.66
CA LEU A 111 3.21 -15.52 0.66
C LEU A 111 4.62 -14.93 0.55
N LEU A 112 5.50 -15.58 -0.20
CA LEU A 112 6.87 -15.08 -0.42
C LEU A 112 6.87 -13.69 -1.07
N PHE A 113 6.05 -13.46 -2.09
CA PHE A 113 5.94 -12.16 -2.74
C PHE A 113 5.29 -11.10 -1.85
N SER A 114 4.34 -11.48 -0.99
CA SER A 114 3.73 -10.53 -0.03
C SER A 114 4.69 -10.06 1.06
N LEU A 115 5.74 -10.83 1.36
CA LEU A 115 6.78 -10.43 2.31
C LEU A 115 7.68 -9.34 1.73
N ILE A 116 7.88 -9.28 0.41
CA ILE A 116 8.77 -8.29 -0.24
C ILE A 116 8.38 -6.84 0.11
N PRO A 117 7.14 -6.36 -0.11
CA PRO A 117 6.77 -5.00 0.26
C PRO A 117 6.85 -4.77 1.77
N SER A 118 6.46 -5.75 2.59
CA SER A 118 6.48 -5.61 4.05
C SER A 118 7.91 -5.52 4.61
N ILE A 119 8.83 -6.33 4.09
CA ILE A 119 10.26 -6.24 4.42
C ILE A 119 10.83 -4.91 3.90
N GLY A 120 10.51 -4.52 2.66
CA GLY A 120 10.95 -3.25 2.09
C GLY A 120 10.54 -2.05 2.96
N TYR A 121 9.29 -1.99 3.40
CA TYR A 121 8.83 -0.95 4.32
C TYR A 121 9.46 -1.04 5.71
N SER A 122 9.71 -2.25 6.22
CA SER A 122 10.45 -2.40 7.49
C SER A 122 11.86 -1.81 7.40
N LEU A 123 12.54 -1.95 6.25
CA LEU A 123 13.85 -1.34 6.02
C LEU A 123 13.76 0.18 5.83
N LEU A 124 12.71 0.67 5.16
CA LEU A 124 12.48 2.10 4.99
C LEU A 124 12.24 2.80 6.33
N PHE A 125 11.55 2.17 7.28
CA PHE A 125 11.37 2.71 8.62
C PHE A 125 12.64 2.79 9.46
N LEU A 126 13.74 2.15 9.04
CA LEU A 126 15.05 2.36 9.65
C LEU A 126 15.66 3.72 9.24
N ASN A 127 15.08 4.42 8.27
CA ASN A 127 15.47 5.77 7.91
C ASN A 127 14.60 6.80 8.67
N ASN A 128 15.25 7.66 9.45
CA ASN A 128 14.61 8.77 10.20
C ASN A 128 13.80 9.74 9.34
N PHE A 129 14.15 9.86 8.05
CA PHE A 129 13.48 10.78 7.13
C PHE A 129 12.33 10.13 6.37
N PHE A 130 12.03 8.85 6.63
CA PHE A 130 10.90 8.18 6.00
C PHE A 130 9.61 8.44 6.76
N TYR A 131 8.65 9.09 6.10
CA TYR A 131 7.37 9.45 6.69
C TYR A 131 6.42 8.25 6.76
N PHE A 132 5.70 8.11 7.88
CA PHE A 132 4.70 7.04 8.06
C PHE A 132 3.54 7.14 7.06
N SER A 133 3.26 8.33 6.53
CA SER A 133 2.30 8.51 5.43
C SER A 133 2.61 7.67 4.18
N GLY A 134 3.89 7.30 3.98
CA GLY A 134 4.32 6.43 2.88
C GLY A 134 3.69 5.04 2.92
N ILE A 135 3.69 4.37 4.08
CA ILE A 135 3.09 3.03 4.19
C ILE A 135 1.58 3.08 4.00
N ILE A 136 0.94 4.15 4.48
CA ILE A 136 -0.51 4.34 4.36
C ILE A 136 -0.88 4.51 2.89
N ALA A 137 -0.17 5.39 2.17
CA ALA A 137 -0.34 5.60 0.74
C ALA A 137 -0.16 4.28 -0.05
N PHE A 138 0.86 3.50 0.30
CA PHE A 138 1.11 2.22 -0.33
C PHE A 138 0.01 1.18 -0.05
N ILE A 139 -0.49 1.10 1.18
CA ILE A 139 -1.63 0.24 1.52
C ILE A 139 -2.85 0.62 0.68
N PHE A 140 -3.16 1.91 0.53
CA PHE A 140 -4.26 2.35 -0.36
C PHE A 140 -4.07 1.86 -1.80
N SER A 141 -2.85 1.94 -2.32
CA SER A 141 -2.52 1.43 -3.65
C SER A 141 -2.71 -0.09 -3.75
N VAL A 142 -2.23 -0.85 -2.76
CA VAL A 142 -2.36 -2.33 -2.72
C VAL A 142 -3.82 -2.75 -2.58
N VAL A 143 -4.61 -2.05 -1.78
CA VAL A 143 -6.06 -2.30 -1.66
C VAL A 143 -6.75 -2.01 -3.01
N SER A 144 -6.38 -0.92 -3.67
CA SER A 144 -6.96 -0.53 -4.95
C SER A 144 -6.68 -1.54 -6.07
N ILE A 145 -5.45 -2.06 -6.17
CA ILE A 145 -5.15 -3.14 -7.12
C ILE A 145 -5.89 -4.43 -6.74
N GLY A 146 -6.08 -4.70 -5.44
CA GLY A 146 -6.89 -5.81 -4.96
C GLY A 146 -8.37 -5.71 -5.36
N ILE A 147 -8.92 -4.50 -5.44
CA ILE A 147 -10.26 -4.24 -5.97
C ILE A 147 -10.26 -4.44 -7.49
N TYR A 148 -9.29 -3.85 -8.19
CA TYR A 148 -9.13 -3.91 -9.64
C TYR A 148 -9.10 -5.34 -10.19
N ILE A 149 -8.27 -6.21 -9.60
CA ILE A 149 -8.07 -7.61 -10.04
C ILE A 149 -9.33 -8.48 -9.82
N ARG A 150 -10.26 -8.06 -8.97
CA ARG A 150 -11.51 -8.82 -8.72
C ARG A 150 -12.60 -8.55 -9.76
N ILE A 151 -12.36 -7.63 -10.70
CA ILE A 151 -13.34 -7.26 -11.71
C ILE A 151 -13.10 -8.15 -12.94
N ASP A 152 -13.99 -9.11 -13.16
CA ASP A 152 -13.88 -10.05 -14.28
C ASP A 152 -14.14 -9.35 -15.62
N ASP A 153 -15.15 -8.46 -15.66
CA ASP A 153 -15.53 -7.71 -16.87
C ASP A 153 -14.45 -6.70 -17.26
N ILE A 154 -13.84 -6.91 -18.42
CA ILE A 154 -12.73 -6.09 -18.92
C ILE A 154 -13.08 -4.61 -19.10
N LYS A 155 -14.29 -4.29 -19.57
CA LYS A 155 -14.71 -2.89 -19.80
C LYS A 155 -14.89 -2.18 -18.46
N LYS A 156 -15.54 -2.85 -17.50
CA LYS A 156 -15.69 -2.33 -16.14
C LYS A 156 -14.34 -2.18 -15.44
N ARG A 157 -13.45 -3.17 -15.59
CA ARG A 157 -12.11 -3.14 -15.01
C ARG A 157 -11.33 -1.94 -15.52
N ARG A 158 -11.29 -1.74 -16.85
CA ARG A 158 -10.64 -0.58 -17.48
C ARG A 158 -11.22 0.75 -16.97
N LEU A 159 -12.55 0.89 -16.95
CA LEU A 159 -13.22 2.09 -16.41
C LEU A 159 -12.84 2.35 -14.95
N VAL A 160 -12.81 1.31 -14.12
CA VAL A 160 -12.43 1.42 -12.71
C VAL A 160 -10.96 1.86 -12.56
N ALA A 161 -10.03 1.38 -13.39
CA ALA A 161 -8.65 1.90 -13.38
C ALA A 161 -8.61 3.40 -13.70
N PHE A 162 -9.31 3.85 -14.73
CA PHE A 162 -9.37 5.28 -15.09
C PHE A 162 -9.88 6.16 -13.93
N LEU A 163 -10.86 5.67 -13.17
CA LEU A 163 -11.39 6.39 -12.00
C LEU A 163 -10.47 6.28 -10.77
N LEU A 164 -9.82 5.13 -10.56
CA LEU A 164 -8.95 4.92 -9.41
C LEU A 164 -7.66 5.72 -9.47
N ILE A 165 -7.08 5.96 -10.66
CA ILE A 165 -5.84 6.73 -10.80
C ILE A 165 -5.94 8.13 -10.13
N PRO A 166 -6.89 9.02 -10.49
CA PRO A 166 -7.00 10.33 -9.85
C PRO A 166 -7.35 10.22 -8.36
N VAL A 167 -8.18 9.24 -7.97
CA VAL A 167 -8.53 9.01 -6.56
C VAL A 167 -7.32 8.63 -5.73
N ILE A 168 -6.51 7.68 -6.20
CA ILE A 168 -5.30 7.22 -5.51
C ILE A 168 -4.25 8.33 -5.48
N TYR A 169 -4.12 9.11 -6.56
CA TYR A 169 -3.23 10.27 -6.55
C TYR A 169 -3.65 11.29 -5.48
N TRP A 170 -4.95 11.55 -5.34
CA TRP A 170 -5.42 12.46 -4.30
C TRP A 170 -5.24 11.89 -2.88
N VAL A 171 -5.47 10.59 -2.70
CA VAL A 171 -5.38 9.93 -1.39
C VAL A 171 -3.94 9.71 -0.95
N GLY A 172 -3.10 9.17 -1.83
CA GLY A 172 -1.75 8.65 -1.54
C GLY A 172 -0.63 9.31 -2.34
N GLY A 173 -0.91 10.32 -3.16
CA GLY A 173 0.09 11.05 -3.93
C GLY A 173 0.85 10.12 -4.88
N GLY A 174 2.17 10.03 -4.70
CA GLY A 174 3.06 9.20 -5.53
C GLY A 174 2.76 7.70 -5.49
N ALA A 175 2.00 7.19 -4.52
CA ALA A 175 1.61 5.78 -4.50
C ALA A 175 0.73 5.38 -5.70
N VAL A 176 0.19 6.33 -6.47
CA VAL A 176 -0.49 6.08 -7.75
C VAL A 176 0.38 5.29 -8.74
N PHE A 177 1.70 5.47 -8.71
CA PHE A 177 2.62 4.73 -9.57
C PHE A 177 2.66 3.23 -9.25
N VAL A 178 2.50 2.88 -7.98
CA VAL A 178 2.45 1.47 -7.56
C VAL A 178 1.19 0.83 -8.13
N PHE A 179 0.05 1.53 -8.10
CA PHE A 179 -1.20 1.05 -8.68
C PHE A 179 -1.08 0.93 -10.20
N SER A 180 -0.64 1.99 -10.89
CA SER A 180 -0.58 2.00 -12.36
C SER A 180 0.40 0.97 -12.90
N LEU A 181 1.57 0.80 -12.27
CA LEU A 181 2.53 -0.25 -12.65
C LEU A 181 1.97 -1.66 -12.37
N SER A 182 1.30 -1.86 -11.24
CA SER A 182 0.69 -3.16 -10.93
C SER A 182 -0.45 -3.49 -11.90
N ALA A 183 -1.29 -2.51 -12.25
CA ALA A 183 -2.36 -2.67 -13.23
C ALA A 183 -1.80 -2.95 -14.62
N PHE A 184 -0.73 -2.24 -15.03
CA PHE A 184 0.00 -2.52 -16.26
C PHE A 184 0.50 -3.97 -16.31
N LEU A 185 1.20 -4.43 -15.26
CA LEU A 185 1.71 -5.79 -15.21
C LEU A 185 0.58 -6.82 -15.23
N TYR A 186 -0.53 -6.54 -14.54
CA TYR A 186 -1.68 -7.44 -14.52
C TYR A 186 -2.33 -7.58 -15.91
N GLU A 187 -2.61 -6.48 -16.60
CA GLU A 187 -3.19 -6.55 -17.95
C GLU A 187 -2.25 -7.23 -18.94
N VAL A 188 -0.95 -6.90 -18.93
CA VAL A 188 0.02 -7.49 -19.86
C VAL A 188 0.20 -8.99 -19.65
N LEU A 189 0.18 -9.45 -18.39
CA LEU A 189 0.46 -10.85 -18.06
C LEU A 189 -0.79 -11.74 -17.99
N MET A 190 -1.93 -11.19 -17.57
CA MET A 190 -3.10 -11.98 -17.18
C MET A 190 -4.32 -11.76 -18.08
N ASP A 191 -4.38 -10.67 -18.85
CA ASP A 191 -5.47 -10.48 -19.81
C ASP A 191 -5.24 -11.37 -21.04
N ASN A 192 -6.13 -12.34 -21.24
CA ASN A 192 -6.13 -13.22 -22.40
C ASN A 192 -7.30 -12.95 -23.35
N GLU A 193 -8.23 -12.05 -22.99
CA GLU A 193 -9.45 -11.80 -23.75
C GLU A 193 -9.28 -10.73 -24.81
N SER A 194 -8.44 -9.72 -24.55
CA SER A 194 -8.23 -8.63 -25.50
C SER A 194 -7.10 -8.90 -26.50
N SER A 195 -7.09 -8.14 -27.60
CA SER A 195 -5.97 -8.17 -28.56
C SER A 195 -4.71 -7.60 -27.93
N ASP A 196 -3.53 -8.07 -28.34
CA ASP A 196 -2.26 -7.59 -27.77
C ASP A 196 -2.11 -6.07 -27.88
N ILE A 197 -2.56 -5.48 -29.00
CA ILE A 197 -2.56 -4.03 -29.21
C ILE A 197 -3.40 -3.31 -28.14
N GLU A 198 -4.60 -3.82 -27.82
CA GLU A 198 -5.44 -3.21 -26.78
C GLU A 198 -4.82 -3.32 -25.40
N LYS A 199 -4.22 -4.47 -25.04
CA LYS A 199 -3.54 -4.65 -23.74
C LYS A 199 -2.47 -3.60 -23.54
N TRP A 200 -1.59 -3.46 -24.53
CA TRP A 200 -0.50 -2.48 -24.49
C TRP A 200 -1.02 -1.04 -24.44
N LEU A 201 -2.03 -0.72 -25.25
CA LEU A 201 -2.61 0.61 -25.33
C LEU A 201 -3.21 1.04 -23.98
N PHE A 202 -4.11 0.24 -23.39
CA PHE A 202 -4.75 0.62 -22.13
C PHE A 202 -3.76 0.64 -20.95
N SER A 203 -2.84 -0.32 -20.91
CA SER A 203 -1.82 -0.39 -19.86
C SER A 203 -0.87 0.82 -19.90
N LEU A 204 -0.45 1.24 -21.10
CA LEU A 204 0.37 2.45 -21.27
C LEU A 204 -0.40 3.72 -20.92
N ILE A 205 -1.70 3.78 -21.24
CA ILE A 205 -2.55 4.92 -20.85
C ILE A 205 -2.61 5.08 -19.33
N TYR A 206 -2.67 3.99 -18.54
CA TYR A 206 -2.64 4.09 -17.08
C TYR A 206 -1.34 4.70 -16.55
N LEU A 207 -0.20 4.28 -17.11
CA LEU A 207 1.11 4.85 -16.76
C LEU A 207 1.18 6.33 -17.15
N LEU A 208 0.75 6.67 -18.36
CA LEU A 208 0.71 8.05 -18.83
C LEU A 208 -0.18 8.93 -17.94
N LEU A 209 -1.38 8.48 -17.58
CA LEU A 209 -2.26 9.22 -16.68
C LEU A 209 -1.64 9.41 -15.29
N SER A 210 -0.96 8.40 -14.77
CA SER A 210 -0.25 8.51 -13.48
C SER A 210 0.90 9.52 -13.49
N ILE A 211 1.39 9.93 -14.67
CA ILE A 211 2.39 10.99 -14.85
C ILE A 211 1.72 12.33 -15.15
N LEU A 212 0.75 12.35 -16.08
CA LEU A 212 0.08 13.57 -16.55
C LEU A 212 -0.73 14.24 -15.45
N ILE A 213 -1.46 13.48 -14.63
CA ILE A 213 -2.27 14.04 -13.54
C ILE A 213 -1.38 14.81 -12.54
N PRO A 214 -0.30 14.23 -11.98
CA PRO A 214 0.63 15.00 -11.15
C PRO A 214 1.22 16.22 -11.84
N LEU A 215 1.55 16.14 -13.13
CA LEU A 215 2.11 17.29 -13.88
C LEU A 215 1.10 18.43 -14.03
N VAL A 216 -0.15 18.11 -14.38
CA VAL A 216 -1.24 19.09 -14.48
C VAL A 216 -1.47 19.73 -13.12
N VAL A 217 -1.62 18.92 -12.06
CA VAL A 217 -1.84 19.44 -10.71
C VAL A 217 -0.66 20.28 -10.23
N ARG A 218 0.58 19.87 -10.54
CA ARG A 218 1.78 20.67 -10.28
C ARG A 218 1.68 22.05 -10.94
N TYR A 219 1.29 22.11 -12.21
CA TYR A 219 1.16 23.37 -12.93
C TYR A 219 0.01 24.24 -12.39
N THR A 220 -1.17 23.67 -12.18
CA THR A 220 -2.37 24.43 -11.80
C THR A 220 -2.39 24.85 -10.33
N VAL A 221 -1.92 24.00 -9.41
CA VAL A 221 -2.02 24.24 -7.96
C VAL A 221 -0.79 24.96 -7.41
N PHE A 222 0.41 24.65 -7.92
CA PHE A 222 1.66 25.18 -7.34
C PHE A 222 2.30 26.32 -8.15
N TYR A 223 2.07 26.40 -9.46
CA TYR A 223 2.61 27.48 -10.30
C TYR A 223 1.53 28.45 -10.83
N GLY A 224 0.25 28.14 -10.63
CA GLY A 224 -0.88 28.94 -11.08
C GLY A 224 -1.25 30.12 -10.17
N ASN A 225 -0.47 30.38 -9.11
CA ASN A 225 -0.61 31.52 -8.20
C ASN A 225 0.65 32.37 -8.21
#